data_AF-A0A3E0QCW7-F1
#
_entry.id   AF-A0A3E0QCW7-F1
#
_cell.length_a   1.000
_cell.length_b   1.000
_cell.length_c   1.000
_cell.angle_alpha   90.00
_cell.angle_beta   90.00
_cell.angle_gamma   90.00
#
_symmetry.space_group_name_H-M   'P 1'
#
loop_
_entity.id
_entity.type
_entity.pdbx_description
1 polymer ?
#
loop_
_entity_poly.entity_id
_entity_poly.type
_entity_poly.pdbx_seq_one_letter_code
_entity_poly.pdbx_strand_id
1 'polypeptide(L)'
;MNWLQRYSILFAIFLLCLLVLNFVYNLLDAPFSGTDINLINRGIDTTEREWLNGYLGLFFRFKFLGNINWLLLPLIILYMSVMKFKKWELAALISWLFIFFLVMSKGYFNMRYQITLLPLTLTMLLYISWKLFDFYKFGNERFLYFFFLVILLIYNDVKFFTSGTSKTDEALAHVSGEIKSGTTEHTKNYTLWMNPKPVQMIQYLKNIDPQLPNSGVIVNNLPSYYYYTGKKGVYYWCQDDVYYSKDGEQKLMRGREDFNALAAFIRDSLQCGFILSTFQFEGYNPLFDKFIQDKCRLEFQDPTGYVLYSVL
;
A
#
# COMPACT_ATOMS: atom_id res chain seq x y z
N MET A 1 28.12 -33.77 18.04
CA MET A 1 28.23 -32.30 17.89
C MET A 1 28.04 -31.67 19.25
N ASN A 2 29.07 -31.02 19.78
CA ASN A 2 28.99 -30.36 21.09
C ASN A 2 28.00 -29.18 21.04
N TRP A 3 27.53 -28.73 22.20
CA TRP A 3 26.58 -27.62 22.32
C TRP A 3 27.09 -26.41 21.54
N LEU A 4 28.34 -25.99 21.78
CA LEU A 4 28.98 -24.86 21.11
C LEU A 4 28.87 -24.89 19.58
N GLN A 5 29.15 -26.03 18.94
CA GLN A 5 29.05 -26.22 17.49
C GLN A 5 27.63 -26.02 16.97
N ARG A 6 26.60 -26.45 17.73
CA ARG A 6 25.19 -26.23 17.35
C ARG A 6 24.85 -24.74 17.33
N TYR A 7 25.31 -23.98 18.31
CA TYR A 7 25.09 -22.53 18.36
C TYR A 7 25.88 -21.79 17.30
N SER A 8 27.13 -22.16 17.06
CA SER A 8 27.96 -21.56 16.01
C SER A 8 27.34 -21.75 14.64
N ILE A 9 26.77 -22.93 14.34
CA ILE A 9 26.09 -23.19 13.08
C ILE A 9 24.80 -22.38 12.98
N LEU A 10 23.96 -22.37 14.02
CA LEU A 10 22.72 -21.57 14.02
C LEU A 10 23.01 -20.07 13.87
N PHE A 11 24.04 -19.57 14.53
CA PHE A 11 24.48 -18.18 14.43
C PHE A 11 25.07 -17.85 13.06
N ALA A 12 25.86 -18.75 12.46
CA ALA A 12 26.38 -18.57 11.10
C ALA A 12 25.26 -18.57 10.04
N ILE A 13 24.27 -19.46 10.17
CA ILE A 13 23.07 -19.46 9.34
C ILE A 13 22.32 -18.14 9.52
N PHE A 14 22.17 -17.67 10.76
CA PHE A 14 21.55 -16.39 11.05
C PHE A 14 22.25 -15.21 10.34
N LEU A 15 23.59 -15.14 10.47
CA LEU A 15 24.37 -14.06 9.87
C LEU A 15 24.32 -14.12 8.33
N LEU A 16 24.38 -15.32 7.77
CA LEU A 16 24.21 -15.55 6.34
C LEU A 16 22.82 -15.13 5.85
N CYS A 17 21.76 -15.48 6.59
CA CYS A 17 20.41 -15.02 6.27
C CYS A 17 20.33 -13.49 6.25
N LEU A 18 20.85 -12.80 7.27
CA LEU A 18 20.84 -11.33 7.29
C LEU A 18 21.60 -10.71 6.10
N LEU A 19 22.76 -11.27 5.73
CA LEU A 19 23.56 -10.79 4.60
C LEU A 19 22.86 -11.03 3.26
N VAL A 20 22.35 -12.24 3.04
CA VAL A 20 21.59 -12.60 1.83
C VAL A 20 20.35 -11.73 1.73
N LEU A 21 19.63 -11.53 2.83
CA LEU A 21 18.47 -10.67 2.88
C LEU A 21 18.85 -9.26 2.47
N ASN A 22 19.88 -8.65 3.08
CA ASN A 22 20.28 -7.28 2.75
C ASN A 22 20.63 -7.12 1.25
N PHE A 23 21.31 -8.09 0.66
CA PHE A 23 21.59 -8.12 -0.78
C PHE A 23 20.31 -8.21 -1.62
N VAL A 24 19.44 -9.17 -1.30
CA VAL A 24 18.16 -9.39 -2.01
C VAL A 24 17.24 -8.16 -1.89
N TYR A 25 17.19 -7.50 -0.73
CA TYR A 25 16.46 -6.25 -0.52
C TYR A 25 16.92 -5.16 -1.50
N ASN A 26 18.22 -4.95 -1.60
CA ASN A 26 18.75 -3.87 -2.43
C ASN A 26 18.52 -4.15 -3.92
N LEU A 27 18.52 -5.42 -4.32
CA LEU A 27 18.20 -5.82 -5.68
C LEU A 27 16.71 -5.68 -6.01
N LEU A 28 15.82 -6.13 -5.10
CA LEU A 28 14.37 -6.18 -5.35
C LEU A 28 13.63 -4.86 -5.07
N ASP A 29 14.19 -3.97 -4.25
CA ASP A 29 13.56 -2.70 -3.89
C ASP A 29 14.16 -1.48 -4.62
N ALA A 30 15.08 -1.68 -5.58
CA ALA A 30 15.57 -0.59 -6.43
C ALA A 30 14.47 -0.20 -7.44
N PRO A 31 14.10 1.09 -7.53
CA PRO A 31 13.09 1.55 -8.49
C PRO A 31 13.59 1.41 -9.94
N PHE A 32 12.73 0.95 -10.84
CA PHE A 32 13.02 0.94 -12.28
C PHE A 32 12.62 2.27 -12.92
N SER A 33 13.56 2.94 -13.61
CA SER A 33 13.32 4.22 -14.27
C SER A 33 12.33 4.09 -15.44
N GLY A 34 11.54 5.13 -15.70
CA GLY A 34 10.56 5.16 -16.80
C GLY A 34 9.30 4.31 -16.61
N THR A 35 8.98 3.87 -15.39
CA THR A 35 7.71 3.16 -15.08
C THR A 35 6.70 4.05 -14.36
N ASP A 36 5.42 3.66 -14.38
CA ASP A 36 4.35 4.36 -13.69
C ASP A 36 4.64 4.46 -12.18
N ILE A 37 4.57 5.67 -11.63
CA ILE A 37 4.92 5.95 -10.24
C ILE A 37 4.06 5.15 -9.24
N ASN A 38 2.82 4.80 -9.59
CA ASN A 38 1.98 3.96 -8.75
C ASN A 38 2.48 2.52 -8.72
N LEU A 39 3.02 2.00 -9.82
CA LEU A 39 3.64 0.68 -9.84
C LEU A 39 4.93 0.64 -9.02
N ILE A 40 5.75 1.70 -9.11
CA ILE A 40 6.96 1.87 -8.29
C ILE A 40 6.58 1.94 -6.80
N ASN A 41 5.58 2.74 -6.43
CA ASN A 41 5.10 2.87 -5.05
C ASN A 41 4.55 1.55 -4.49
N ARG A 42 3.94 0.73 -5.35
CA ARG A 42 3.49 -0.63 -5.02
C ARG A 42 4.64 -1.65 -5.03
N GLY A 43 5.79 -1.31 -5.60
CA GLY A 43 6.96 -2.18 -5.75
C GLY A 43 6.73 -3.34 -6.71
N ILE A 44 5.97 -3.11 -7.79
CA ILE A 44 5.59 -4.10 -8.84
C ILE A 44 5.81 -3.54 -10.25
N ASP A 45 6.73 -2.60 -10.38
CA ASP A 45 7.11 -1.85 -11.59
C ASP A 45 7.84 -2.67 -12.66
N THR A 46 8.34 -3.86 -12.32
CA THR A 46 8.88 -4.81 -13.30
C THR A 46 8.15 -6.15 -13.21
N THR A 47 8.22 -6.96 -14.25
CA THR A 47 7.64 -8.31 -14.28
C THR A 47 8.13 -9.16 -13.12
N GLU A 48 9.43 -9.12 -12.81
CA GLU A 48 10.03 -9.89 -11.71
C GLU A 48 9.48 -9.41 -10.36
N ARG A 49 9.34 -8.09 -10.19
CA ARG A 49 8.75 -7.49 -8.98
C ARG A 49 7.26 -7.79 -8.87
N GLU A 50 6.54 -7.82 -9.99
CA GLU A 50 5.14 -8.25 -10.00
C GLU A 50 5.00 -9.71 -9.56
N TRP A 51 5.87 -10.61 -10.02
CA TRP A 51 5.89 -11.99 -9.53
C TRP A 51 6.27 -12.09 -8.06
N LEU A 52 7.34 -11.43 -7.63
CA LEU A 52 7.86 -11.56 -6.27
C LEU A 52 7.04 -10.75 -5.27
N ASN A 53 6.93 -9.43 -5.43
CA ASN A 53 6.22 -8.53 -4.50
C ASN A 53 4.71 -8.50 -4.71
N GLY A 54 4.26 -8.79 -5.93
CA GLY A 54 2.86 -8.98 -6.27
C GLY A 54 2.43 -10.40 -5.91
N TYR A 55 2.51 -11.34 -6.86
CA TYR A 55 1.93 -12.69 -6.78
C TYR A 55 2.51 -13.60 -5.72
N LEU A 56 3.73 -13.34 -5.24
CA LEU A 56 4.37 -14.05 -4.13
C LEU A 56 4.64 -13.10 -2.95
N GLY A 57 3.95 -11.96 -2.92
CA GLY A 57 4.21 -10.89 -1.98
C GLY A 57 4.13 -11.31 -0.52
N LEU A 58 3.36 -12.35 -0.17
CA LEU A 58 3.38 -12.91 1.19
C LEU A 58 4.81 -13.26 1.63
N PHE A 59 5.64 -13.78 0.74
CA PHE A 59 6.99 -14.25 1.05
C PHE A 59 8.08 -13.25 0.70
N PHE A 60 7.91 -12.49 -0.39
CA PHE A 60 8.96 -11.63 -0.94
C PHE A 60 8.67 -10.14 -0.82
N ARG A 61 7.50 -9.72 -0.32
CA ARG A 61 7.21 -8.30 -0.06
C ARG A 61 7.79 -7.86 1.28
N PHE A 62 9.10 -7.97 1.27
CA PHE A 62 10.12 -7.62 2.22
C PHE A 62 9.93 -6.25 2.88
N LYS A 63 9.44 -5.24 2.14
CA LYS A 63 9.12 -3.91 2.69
C LYS A 63 8.10 -3.96 3.83
N PHE A 64 7.17 -4.93 3.81
CA PHE A 64 5.93 -4.88 4.58
C PHE A 64 5.72 -6.09 5.48
N LEU A 65 6.03 -7.28 4.97
CA LEU A 65 5.89 -8.55 5.68
C LEU A 65 7.24 -9.05 6.20
N GLY A 66 8.32 -8.46 5.69
CA GLY A 66 9.66 -8.59 6.21
C GLY A 66 10.26 -9.98 6.06
N ASN A 67 11.39 -10.18 6.75
CA ASN A 67 12.20 -11.40 6.70
C ASN A 67 11.50 -12.66 7.22
N ILE A 68 10.42 -12.48 7.98
CA ILE A 68 9.82 -13.53 8.78
C ILE A 68 9.04 -14.50 7.91
N ASN A 69 8.32 -13.98 6.91
CA ASN A 69 7.58 -14.84 6.00
C ASN A 69 8.50 -15.63 5.07
N TRP A 70 9.69 -15.09 4.77
CA TRP A 70 10.70 -15.82 4.01
C TRP A 70 11.23 -17.05 4.77
N LEU A 71 11.32 -16.98 6.11
CA LEU A 71 11.69 -18.12 6.95
C LEU A 71 10.64 -19.23 6.95
N LEU A 72 9.38 -18.92 6.65
CA LEU A 72 8.31 -19.91 6.69
C LEU A 72 8.49 -20.99 5.60
N LEU A 73 8.91 -20.64 4.39
CA LEU A 73 9.10 -21.59 3.29
C LEU A 73 10.10 -22.73 3.61
N PRO A 74 11.36 -22.45 4.01
CA PRO A 74 12.31 -23.51 4.35
C PRO A 74 11.86 -24.31 5.57
N LEU A 75 11.14 -23.69 6.52
CA LEU A 75 10.60 -24.40 7.69
C LEU A 75 9.46 -25.36 7.32
N ILE A 76 8.55 -24.96 6.42
CA ILE A 76 7.52 -25.84 5.87
C ILE A 76 8.18 -27.02 5.15
N ILE A 77 9.15 -26.77 4.27
CA ILE A 77 9.87 -27.82 3.53
C ILE A 77 10.56 -28.80 4.50
N LEU A 78 11.27 -28.27 5.50
CA LEU A 78 11.95 -29.08 6.51
C LEU A 78 10.94 -29.91 7.31
N TYR A 79 9.84 -29.29 7.75
CA TYR A 79 8.77 -29.97 8.47
C TYR A 79 8.17 -31.11 7.65
N MET A 80 7.85 -30.86 6.38
CA MET A 80 7.37 -31.88 5.45
C MET A 80 8.34 -33.03 5.23
N SER A 81 9.65 -32.75 5.31
CA SER A 81 10.70 -33.75 5.06
C SER A 81 10.95 -34.68 6.25
N VAL A 82 10.66 -34.23 7.47
CA VAL A 82 11.04 -34.98 8.69
C VAL A 82 9.85 -35.41 9.54
N MET A 83 8.70 -34.76 9.40
CA MET A 83 7.51 -35.03 10.20
C MET A 83 6.40 -35.66 9.36
N LYS A 84 5.64 -36.56 9.98
CA LYS A 84 4.36 -37.03 9.42
C LYS A 84 3.26 -36.09 9.89
N PHE A 85 2.54 -35.47 8.95
CA PHE A 85 1.42 -34.61 9.25
C PHE A 85 0.29 -35.39 9.93
N LYS A 86 -0.26 -34.82 10.99
CA LYS A 86 -1.61 -35.19 11.43
C LYS A 86 -2.62 -34.65 10.43
N LYS A 87 -3.77 -35.32 10.28
CA LYS A 87 -4.82 -34.93 9.32
C LYS A 87 -5.24 -33.45 9.46
N TRP A 88 -5.34 -32.96 10.69
CA TRP A 88 -5.72 -31.57 10.94
C TRP A 88 -4.60 -30.57 10.58
N GLU A 89 -3.33 -30.94 10.73
CA GLU A 89 -2.19 -30.08 10.35
C GLU A 89 -2.14 -29.92 8.83
N LEU A 90 -2.38 -31.02 8.11
CA LEU A 90 -2.49 -31.00 6.66
C LEU A 90 -3.67 -30.14 6.21
N ALA A 91 -4.83 -30.27 6.85
CA ALA A 91 -5.99 -29.43 6.56
C ALA A 91 -5.72 -27.94 6.82
N ALA A 92 -5.02 -27.60 7.92
CA ALA A 92 -4.62 -26.24 8.22
C ALA A 92 -3.64 -25.68 7.18
N LEU A 93 -2.63 -26.46 6.77
CA LEU A 93 -1.67 -26.07 5.74
C LEU A 93 -2.35 -25.86 4.39
N ILE A 94 -3.23 -26.78 3.97
CA ILE A 94 -4.00 -26.66 2.72
C ILE A 94 -4.91 -25.43 2.77
N SER A 95 -5.57 -25.18 3.89
CA SER A 95 -6.44 -24.01 4.05
C SER A 95 -5.64 -22.71 3.97
N TRP A 96 -4.48 -22.66 4.63
CA TRP A 96 -3.57 -21.51 4.54
C TRP A 96 -3.08 -21.27 3.11
N LEU A 97 -2.67 -22.33 2.40
CA LEU A 97 -2.27 -22.25 0.99
C LEU A 97 -3.42 -21.77 0.10
N PHE A 98 -4.64 -22.28 0.31
CA PHE A 98 -5.81 -21.86 -0.46
C PHE A 98 -6.12 -20.38 -0.25
N ILE A 99 -6.13 -19.91 1.00
CA ILE A 99 -6.33 -18.49 1.33
C ILE A 99 -5.21 -17.65 0.71
N PHE A 100 -3.96 -18.10 0.81
CA PHE A 100 -2.82 -17.46 0.16
C PHE A 100 -3.09 -17.29 -1.34
N PHE A 101 -3.35 -18.37 -2.08
CA PHE A 101 -3.60 -18.30 -3.53
C PHE A 101 -4.80 -17.40 -3.89
N LEU A 102 -5.86 -17.42 -3.08
CA LEU A 102 -7.02 -16.54 -3.27
C LEU A 102 -6.60 -15.07 -3.16
N VAL A 103 -5.88 -14.71 -2.09
CA VAL A 103 -5.36 -13.36 -1.87
C VAL A 103 -4.38 -12.94 -2.96
N MET A 104 -3.53 -13.85 -3.44
CA MET A 104 -2.58 -13.55 -4.52
C MET A 104 -3.32 -13.31 -5.85
N SER A 105 -4.34 -14.11 -6.17
CA SER A 105 -5.05 -13.97 -7.45
C SER A 105 -5.87 -12.68 -7.56
N LYS A 106 -6.40 -12.16 -6.45
CA LYS A 106 -7.31 -11.01 -6.45
C LYS A 106 -6.74 -9.74 -5.81
N GLY A 107 -5.69 -9.88 -5.00
CA GLY A 107 -5.22 -8.84 -4.10
C GLY A 107 -3.73 -8.53 -4.18
N TYR A 108 -2.98 -9.11 -5.13
CA TYR A 108 -1.52 -8.95 -5.21
C TYR A 108 -1.05 -7.48 -5.22
N PHE A 109 -1.81 -6.62 -5.90
CA PHE A 109 -1.51 -5.19 -6.01
C PHE A 109 -1.70 -4.42 -4.68
N ASN A 110 -2.50 -4.97 -3.74
CA ASN A 110 -2.83 -4.30 -2.49
C ASN A 110 -2.22 -5.04 -1.28
N MET A 111 -1.15 -4.45 -0.74
CA MET A 111 -0.44 -4.92 0.45
C MET A 111 -1.38 -5.23 1.63
N ARG A 112 -2.46 -4.46 1.82
CA ARG A 112 -3.36 -4.64 2.97
C ARG A 112 -3.91 -6.06 3.02
N TYR A 113 -4.27 -6.64 1.87
CA TYR A 113 -4.75 -8.01 1.80
C TYR A 113 -3.67 -9.02 2.21
N GLN A 114 -2.42 -8.78 1.84
CA GLN A 114 -1.31 -9.65 2.24
C GLN A 114 -1.04 -9.56 3.76
N ILE A 115 -1.15 -8.37 4.38
CA ILE A 115 -1.01 -8.19 5.84
C ILE A 115 -2.09 -8.95 6.61
N THR A 116 -3.29 -9.10 6.06
CA THR A 116 -4.34 -9.88 6.75
C THR A 116 -3.95 -11.34 7.00
N LEU A 117 -2.98 -11.87 6.23
CA LEU A 117 -2.45 -13.22 6.41
C LEU A 117 -1.31 -13.28 7.42
N LEU A 118 -0.78 -12.15 7.89
CA LEU A 118 0.36 -12.11 8.78
C LEU A 118 0.10 -12.84 10.11
N PRO A 119 -1.03 -12.65 10.83
CA PRO A 119 -1.29 -13.36 12.07
C PRO A 119 -1.33 -14.89 11.89
N LEU A 120 -1.96 -15.34 10.79
CA LEU A 120 -2.03 -16.77 10.46
C LEU A 120 -0.64 -17.33 10.09
N THR A 121 0.14 -16.55 9.35
CA THR A 121 1.51 -16.89 8.95
C THR A 121 2.44 -17.00 10.15
N LEU A 122 2.36 -16.05 11.10
CA LEU A 122 3.09 -16.09 12.36
C LEU A 122 2.69 -17.29 13.21
N THR A 123 1.39 -17.61 13.27
CA THR A 123 0.89 -18.79 14.00
C THR A 123 1.46 -20.08 13.41
N MET A 124 1.44 -20.23 12.08
CA MET A 124 2.02 -21.37 11.39
C MET A 124 3.53 -21.47 11.60
N LEU A 125 4.24 -20.34 11.52
CA LEU A 125 5.68 -20.27 11.77
C LEU A 125 6.02 -20.75 13.19
N LEU A 126 5.35 -20.19 14.21
CA LEU A 126 5.57 -20.57 15.61
C LEU A 126 5.25 -22.05 15.85
N TYR A 127 4.14 -22.54 15.29
CA TYR A 127 3.72 -23.94 15.40
C TYR A 127 4.75 -24.91 14.79
N ILE A 128 5.15 -24.66 13.53
CA ILE A 128 6.10 -25.51 12.81
C ILE A 128 7.45 -25.51 13.52
N SER A 129 7.96 -24.32 13.88
CA SER A 129 9.23 -24.20 14.58
C SER A 129 9.19 -24.94 15.92
N TRP A 130 8.11 -24.82 16.68
CA TRP A 130 7.94 -25.56 17.93
C TRP A 130 8.01 -27.07 17.73
N LYS A 131 7.32 -27.62 16.72
CA LYS A 131 7.34 -29.05 16.42
C LYS A 131 8.70 -29.55 15.97
N LEU A 132 9.41 -28.76 15.15
CA LEU A 132 10.78 -29.08 14.75
C LEU A 132 11.70 -29.09 15.98
N PHE A 133 11.54 -28.14 16.90
CA PHE A 133 12.32 -28.14 18.14
C PHE A 133 12.04 -29.34 19.05
N ASP A 134 10.78 -29.76 19.16
CA ASP A 134 10.40 -31.00 19.85
C ASP A 134 11.07 -32.22 19.21
N PHE A 135 10.99 -32.34 17.88
CA PHE A 135 11.55 -33.47 17.14
C PHE A 135 13.06 -33.60 17.31
N TYR A 136 13.80 -32.48 17.19
CA TYR A 136 15.25 -32.46 17.36
C TYR A 136 15.72 -32.36 18.82
N LYS A 137 14.79 -32.38 19.79
CA LYS A 137 15.07 -32.30 21.23
C LYS A 137 15.88 -31.07 21.62
N PHE A 138 15.59 -29.93 21.01
CA PHE A 138 16.09 -28.65 21.46
C PHE A 138 15.42 -28.30 22.80
N GLY A 139 16.20 -27.93 23.81
CA GLY A 139 15.73 -27.58 25.16
C GLY A 139 15.54 -26.08 25.28
N ASN A 140 16.34 -25.43 26.13
CA ASN A 140 16.29 -23.98 26.36
C ASN A 140 16.71 -23.16 25.13
N GLU A 141 17.35 -23.79 24.14
CA GLU A 141 17.68 -23.24 22.83
C GLU A 141 16.49 -22.54 22.16
N ARG A 142 15.27 -23.05 22.39
CA ARG A 142 14.03 -22.52 21.81
C ARG A 142 13.83 -21.05 22.14
N PHE A 143 14.17 -20.65 23.36
CA PHE A 143 14.03 -19.28 23.81
C PHE A 143 14.83 -18.31 22.93
N LEU A 144 16.06 -18.68 22.57
CA LEU A 144 16.92 -17.86 21.72
C LEU A 144 16.35 -17.71 20.31
N TYR A 145 15.75 -18.76 19.75
CA TYR A 145 15.07 -18.68 18.47
C TYR A 145 13.84 -17.76 18.53
N PHE A 146 12.99 -17.86 19.55
CA PHE A 146 11.81 -17.00 19.66
C PHE A 146 12.19 -15.55 19.96
N PHE A 147 13.20 -15.33 20.81
CA PHE A 147 13.79 -14.02 21.03
C PHE A 147 14.32 -13.42 19.72
N PHE A 148 14.94 -14.25 18.88
CA PHE A 148 15.38 -13.85 17.56
C PHE A 148 14.23 -13.47 16.61
N LEU A 149 13.14 -14.24 16.58
CA LEU A 149 11.95 -13.87 15.81
C LEU A 149 11.38 -12.53 16.25
N VAL A 150 11.40 -12.23 17.55
CA VAL A 150 10.99 -10.91 18.08
C VAL A 150 11.92 -9.80 17.60
N ILE A 151 13.24 -10.01 17.63
CA ILE A 151 14.20 -9.03 17.07
C ILE A 151 13.95 -8.80 15.58
N LEU A 152 13.68 -9.86 14.81
CA LEU A 152 13.34 -9.71 13.39
C LEU A 152 12.04 -8.93 13.17
N LEU A 153 11.03 -9.12 14.03
CA LEU A 153 9.78 -8.36 13.96
C LEU A 153 10.07 -6.88 14.17
N ILE A 154 10.79 -6.53 15.24
CA ILE A 154 11.17 -5.16 15.56
C ILE A 154 12.01 -4.55 14.43
N TYR A 155 12.98 -5.30 13.90
CA TYR A 155 13.81 -4.85 12.78
C TYR A 155 12.97 -4.55 11.53
N ASN A 156 12.02 -5.44 11.18
CA ASN A 156 11.13 -5.22 10.04
C ASN A 156 10.25 -3.99 10.25
N ASP A 157 9.70 -3.78 11.45
CA ASP A 157 8.90 -2.60 11.78
C ASP A 157 9.73 -1.31 11.66
N VAL A 158 10.91 -1.27 12.29
CA VAL A 158 11.82 -0.11 12.21
C VAL A 158 12.19 0.17 10.75
N LYS A 159 12.52 -0.86 9.97
CA LYS A 159 12.85 -0.71 8.55
C LYS A 159 11.65 -0.21 7.75
N PHE A 160 10.46 -0.72 8.02
CA PHE A 160 9.24 -0.27 7.34
C PHE A 160 9.00 1.23 7.56
N PHE A 161 9.10 1.70 8.81
CA PHE A 161 8.88 3.11 9.14
C PHE A 161 10.00 4.03 8.64
N THR A 162 11.25 3.56 8.57
CA THR A 162 12.41 4.36 8.10
C THR A 162 12.56 4.39 6.59
N SER A 163 12.25 3.30 5.88
CA SER A 163 12.34 3.20 4.42
C SER A 163 11.14 3.81 3.69
N GLY A 164 10.00 3.94 4.37
CA GLY A 164 8.77 4.50 3.80
C GLY A 164 8.88 5.98 3.42
N THR A 165 9.80 6.72 4.04
CA THR A 165 10.01 8.15 3.75
C THR A 165 11.09 8.38 2.69
N SER A 166 12.24 7.71 2.76
CA SER A 166 13.38 8.04 1.88
C SER A 166 13.21 7.60 0.42
N LYS A 167 12.61 6.43 0.17
CA LYS A 167 12.53 5.86 -1.19
C LYS A 167 11.47 6.49 -2.06
N THR A 168 10.40 7.01 -1.46
CA THR A 168 9.38 7.76 -2.19
C THR A 168 9.98 9.08 -2.68
N ASP A 169 10.76 9.76 -1.84
CA ASP A 169 11.51 10.96 -2.20
C ASP A 169 12.56 10.69 -3.29
N GLU A 170 13.28 9.56 -3.23
CA GLU A 170 14.23 9.14 -4.27
C GLU A 170 13.55 8.78 -5.61
N ALA A 171 12.44 8.05 -5.59
CA ALA A 171 11.69 7.71 -6.80
C ALA A 171 11.11 8.98 -7.46
N LEU A 172 10.61 9.91 -6.66
CA LEU A 172 10.16 11.22 -7.12
C LEU A 172 11.32 12.05 -7.69
N ALA A 173 12.48 12.03 -7.04
CA ALA A 173 13.69 12.68 -7.56
C ALA A 173 14.11 12.08 -8.91
N HIS A 174 14.02 10.76 -9.08
CA HIS A 174 14.40 10.07 -10.31
C HIS A 174 13.43 10.36 -11.47
N VAL A 175 12.12 10.36 -11.21
CA VAL A 175 11.09 10.76 -12.18
C VAL A 175 11.25 12.25 -12.53
N SER A 176 11.51 13.12 -11.55
CA SER A 176 11.74 14.55 -11.79
C SER A 176 13.04 14.85 -12.54
N GLY A 177 14.03 13.96 -12.47
CA GLY A 177 15.29 14.04 -13.21
C GLY A 177 15.13 13.77 -14.71
N GLU A 178 14.23 12.87 -15.09
CA GLU A 178 13.84 12.61 -16.48
C GLU A 178 12.90 13.70 -17.02
N ILE A 179 12.13 14.37 -16.15
CA ILE A 179 11.39 15.61 -16.46
C ILE A 179 12.35 16.82 -16.43
N LYS A 180 13.44 16.76 -17.19
CA LYS A 180 14.27 17.92 -17.53
C LYS A 180 14.27 18.13 -19.04
N SER A 181 13.29 18.90 -19.53
CA SER A 181 13.49 19.92 -20.59
C SER A 181 12.19 20.63 -21.01
N GLY A 182 11.26 20.95 -20.09
CA GLY A 182 10.07 21.70 -20.55
C GLY A 182 9.10 22.32 -19.56
N THR A 183 9.06 21.92 -18.29
CA THR A 183 8.04 22.47 -17.37
C THR A 183 8.62 22.88 -16.02
N THR A 184 8.51 24.18 -15.80
CA THR A 184 8.79 25.02 -14.63
C THR A 184 8.19 24.50 -13.33
N GLU A 185 8.94 24.62 -12.22
CA GLU A 185 8.59 24.72 -10.78
C GLU A 185 7.43 23.91 -10.15
N HIS A 186 6.33 23.65 -10.85
CA HIS A 186 5.17 22.89 -10.38
C HIS A 186 5.51 21.43 -10.04
N THR A 187 6.52 20.84 -10.70
CA THR A 187 6.90 19.42 -10.49
C THR A 187 7.50 19.13 -9.11
N LYS A 188 8.02 20.16 -8.40
CA LYS A 188 8.57 20.01 -7.05
C LYS A 188 7.50 19.86 -5.95
N ASN A 189 6.22 20.09 -6.26
CA ASN A 189 5.13 19.96 -5.28
C ASN A 189 4.37 18.62 -5.37
N TYR A 190 4.67 17.77 -6.34
CA TYR A 190 4.15 16.40 -6.38
C TYR A 190 4.80 15.48 -5.34
N THR A 191 5.75 15.99 -4.54
CA THR A 191 6.52 15.24 -3.54
C THR A 191 5.71 14.82 -2.31
N LEU A 192 4.45 15.26 -2.18
CA LEU A 192 3.55 14.85 -1.09
C LEU A 192 2.37 14.00 -1.59
N TRP A 193 2.68 12.83 -2.15
CA TRP A 193 1.73 11.69 -2.15
C TRP A 193 1.54 11.10 -0.74
N MET A 194 1.80 11.88 0.32
CA MET A 194 1.45 11.47 1.66
C MET A 194 -0.06 11.42 1.69
N ASN A 195 -0.62 10.20 1.77
CA ASN A 195 -1.97 9.95 2.28
C ASN A 195 -2.23 11.01 3.33
N PRO A 196 -3.11 11.98 3.06
CA PRO A 196 -3.20 13.08 3.98
C PRO A 196 -3.68 12.49 5.28
N LYS A 197 -2.94 12.78 6.34
CA LYS A 197 -3.19 12.11 7.61
C LYS A 197 -4.64 12.43 7.98
N PRO A 198 -5.42 11.44 8.45
CA PRO A 198 -6.80 11.68 8.88
C PRO A 198 -6.97 12.96 9.73
N VAL A 199 -5.98 13.25 10.57
CA VAL A 199 -5.91 14.47 11.40
C VAL A 199 -5.85 15.76 10.56
N GLN A 200 -5.04 15.81 9.50
CA GLN A 200 -4.95 16.96 8.60
C GLN A 200 -6.26 17.14 7.83
N MET A 201 -6.87 16.06 7.34
CA MET A 201 -8.21 16.09 6.73
C MET A 201 -9.24 16.68 7.69
N ILE A 202 -9.26 16.22 8.93
CA ILE A 202 -10.20 16.72 9.95
C ILE A 202 -9.95 18.20 10.25
N GLN A 203 -8.69 18.62 10.37
CA GLN A 203 -8.33 20.03 10.60
C GLN A 203 -8.73 20.91 9.41
N TYR A 204 -8.41 20.48 8.20
CA TYR A 204 -8.81 21.12 6.96
C TYR A 204 -10.33 21.30 6.92
N LEU A 205 -11.06 20.21 7.14
CA LEU A 205 -12.52 20.22 7.12
C LEU A 205 -13.12 21.09 8.20
N LYS A 206 -12.54 21.17 9.41
CA LYS A 206 -12.99 22.12 10.43
C LYS A 206 -12.85 23.57 9.97
N ASN A 207 -11.81 23.89 9.19
CA ASN A 207 -11.60 25.24 8.69
C ASN A 207 -12.57 25.60 7.55
N ILE A 208 -12.94 24.62 6.71
CA ILE A 208 -13.88 24.81 5.60
C ILE A 208 -15.33 24.44 5.92
N ASP A 209 -15.60 23.85 7.09
CA ASP A 209 -16.94 23.43 7.54
C ASP A 209 -17.97 24.57 7.43
N PRO A 210 -17.65 25.82 7.84
CA PRO A 210 -18.56 26.94 7.67
C PRO A 210 -18.88 27.27 6.20
N GLN A 211 -17.99 26.88 5.28
CA GLN A 211 -18.10 27.12 3.84
C GLN A 211 -18.73 25.95 3.08
N LEU A 212 -19.03 24.83 3.74
CA LEU A 212 -19.69 23.65 3.17
C LEU A 212 -21.16 23.55 3.63
N PRO A 213 -22.06 24.46 3.25
CA PRO A 213 -23.43 24.47 3.74
C PRO A 213 -24.26 23.36 3.08
N ASN A 214 -24.54 22.27 3.81
CA ASN A 214 -25.50 21.18 3.50
C ASN A 214 -25.44 20.52 2.10
N SER A 215 -24.61 21.01 1.19
CA SER A 215 -24.42 20.52 -0.16
C SER A 215 -23.39 19.39 -0.16
N GLY A 216 -23.61 18.43 -1.06
CA GLY A 216 -22.68 17.32 -1.25
C GLY A 216 -21.33 17.81 -1.77
N VAL A 217 -20.31 16.98 -1.55
CA VAL A 217 -18.96 17.21 -2.07
C VAL A 217 -18.59 16.08 -3.02
N ILE A 218 -18.12 16.40 -4.23
CA ILE A 218 -17.41 15.41 -5.05
C ILE A 218 -16.01 15.26 -4.44
N VAL A 219 -15.66 14.04 -4.05
CA VAL A 219 -14.41 13.76 -3.35
C VAL A 219 -13.51 12.92 -4.24
N ASN A 220 -12.43 13.51 -4.73
CA ASN A 220 -11.51 12.83 -5.64
C ASN A 220 -10.52 11.93 -4.89
N ASN A 221 -10.76 10.62 -4.88
CA ASN A 221 -9.88 9.60 -4.28
C ASN A 221 -9.44 9.90 -2.84
N LEU A 222 -10.36 10.37 -1.97
CA LEU A 222 -10.07 10.64 -0.55
C LEU A 222 -10.97 9.83 0.38
N PRO A 223 -10.66 8.54 0.63
CA PRO A 223 -11.44 7.69 1.52
C PRO A 223 -11.59 8.27 2.94
N SER A 224 -10.59 9.00 3.44
CA SER A 224 -10.63 9.63 4.77
C SER A 224 -11.82 10.57 4.95
N TYR A 225 -12.30 11.22 3.88
CA TYR A 225 -13.51 12.04 3.95
C TYR A 225 -14.73 11.22 4.42
N TYR A 226 -14.89 9.99 3.93
CA TYR A 226 -16.05 9.17 4.27
C TYR A 226 -15.97 8.62 5.69
N TYR A 227 -14.77 8.29 6.16
CA TYR A 227 -14.57 7.70 7.49
C TYR A 227 -14.67 8.73 8.63
N TYR A 228 -14.29 9.99 8.39
CA TYR A 228 -14.03 10.93 9.49
C TYR A 228 -14.95 12.14 9.54
N THR A 229 -15.85 12.33 8.58
CA THR A 229 -16.59 13.61 8.44
C THR A 229 -18.08 13.48 8.65
N GLY A 230 -18.65 12.30 8.37
CA GLY A 230 -20.10 12.10 8.38
C GLY A 230 -20.86 12.92 7.33
N LYS A 231 -20.16 13.65 6.43
CA LYS A 231 -20.77 14.50 5.42
C LYS A 231 -21.16 13.72 4.16
N LYS A 232 -22.14 14.24 3.42
CA LYS A 232 -22.52 13.70 2.10
C LYS A 232 -21.39 13.93 1.10
N GLY A 233 -20.90 12.85 0.52
CA GLY A 233 -19.90 12.90 -0.55
C GLY A 233 -20.20 11.92 -1.67
N VAL A 234 -19.79 12.28 -2.89
CA VAL A 234 -19.77 11.38 -4.05
C VAL A 234 -18.32 11.04 -4.36
N TYR A 235 -17.98 9.76 -4.31
CA TYR A 235 -16.62 9.33 -4.59
C TYR A 235 -16.36 9.41 -6.08
N TYR A 236 -15.30 10.12 -6.45
CA TYR A 236 -14.86 10.27 -7.83
C TYR A 236 -13.38 9.87 -7.94
N TRP A 237 -13.04 9.21 -9.04
CA TRP A 237 -11.67 8.89 -9.43
C TRP A 237 -11.42 9.59 -10.78
N CYS A 238 -10.76 10.75 -10.73
CA CYS A 238 -10.59 11.62 -11.89
C CYS A 238 -9.82 10.96 -13.06
N GLN A 239 -8.79 10.18 -12.75
CA GLN A 239 -7.95 9.49 -13.76
C GLN A 239 -8.78 8.61 -14.70
N ASP A 240 -9.74 7.86 -14.17
CA ASP A 240 -10.56 6.92 -14.95
C ASP A 240 -11.92 7.50 -15.32
N ASP A 241 -12.20 8.76 -14.96
CA ASP A 241 -13.51 9.40 -15.08
C ASP A 241 -14.61 8.57 -14.40
N VAL A 242 -14.39 8.04 -13.20
CA VAL A 242 -15.34 7.13 -12.52
C VAL A 242 -15.92 7.76 -11.27
N TYR A 243 -17.24 7.77 -11.15
CA TYR A 243 -17.92 7.95 -9.86
C TYR A 243 -18.86 6.78 -9.55
N TYR A 244 -19.13 6.56 -8.27
CA TYR A 244 -20.03 5.48 -7.84
C TYR A 244 -21.39 6.03 -7.46
N SER A 245 -22.42 5.52 -8.13
CA SER A 245 -23.83 5.82 -7.86
C SER A 245 -24.52 4.59 -7.26
N LYS A 246 -25.82 4.72 -6.94
CA LYS A 246 -26.66 3.58 -6.56
C LYS A 246 -26.75 2.50 -7.65
N ASP A 247 -26.56 2.90 -8.92
CA ASP A 247 -26.63 2.04 -10.10
C ASP A 247 -25.24 1.48 -10.47
N GLY A 248 -24.26 1.63 -9.58
CA GLY A 248 -22.88 1.15 -9.75
C GLY A 248 -21.93 2.19 -10.34
N GLU A 249 -20.92 1.71 -11.06
CA GLU A 249 -19.88 2.52 -11.68
C GLU A 249 -20.45 3.35 -12.84
N GLN A 250 -20.22 4.66 -12.82
CA GLN A 250 -20.70 5.60 -13.82
C GLN A 250 -19.56 6.54 -14.25
N LYS A 251 -19.67 7.05 -15.47
CA LYS A 251 -18.73 8.06 -16.00
C LYS A 251 -19.25 9.48 -15.76
N LEU A 252 -18.41 10.36 -15.22
CA LEU A 252 -18.81 11.74 -14.91
C LEU A 252 -18.79 12.61 -16.16
N MET A 253 -17.72 12.55 -16.94
CA MET A 253 -17.48 13.36 -18.13
C MET A 253 -18.00 12.69 -19.41
N ARG A 254 -17.93 11.36 -19.53
CA ARG A 254 -18.29 10.65 -20.77
C ARG A 254 -19.74 10.94 -21.18
N GLY A 255 -19.92 11.52 -22.37
CA GLY A 255 -21.22 11.94 -22.90
C GLY A 255 -21.67 13.34 -22.46
N ARG A 256 -20.82 14.09 -21.75
CA ARG A 256 -21.07 15.46 -21.27
C ARG A 256 -19.90 16.39 -21.66
N GLU A 257 -19.77 16.66 -22.96
CA GLU A 257 -18.73 17.55 -23.48
C GLU A 257 -19.00 19.04 -23.19
N ASP A 258 -20.26 19.41 -22.95
CA ASP A 258 -20.63 20.75 -22.48
C ASP A 258 -20.43 20.87 -20.97
N PHE A 259 -19.48 21.71 -20.57
CA PHE A 259 -19.17 21.98 -19.16
C PHE A 259 -20.32 22.64 -18.39
N ASN A 260 -21.24 23.35 -19.03
CA ASN A 260 -22.45 23.85 -18.35
C ASN A 260 -23.37 22.71 -17.96
N ALA A 261 -23.61 21.76 -18.88
CA ALA A 261 -24.40 20.57 -18.62
C ALA A 261 -23.77 19.71 -17.53
N LEU A 262 -22.44 19.60 -17.52
CA LEU A 262 -21.72 18.91 -16.45
C LEU A 262 -21.82 19.63 -15.10
N ALA A 263 -21.66 20.95 -15.05
CA ALA A 263 -21.81 21.73 -13.82
C ALA A 263 -23.23 21.60 -13.24
N ALA A 264 -24.26 21.69 -14.09
CA ALA A 264 -25.64 21.45 -13.73
C ALA A 264 -25.87 20.01 -13.25
N PHE A 265 -25.31 19.01 -13.92
CA PHE A 265 -25.39 17.62 -13.47
C PHE A 265 -24.79 17.42 -12.07
N ILE A 266 -23.62 18.00 -11.81
CA ILE A 266 -22.95 17.93 -10.52
C ILE A 266 -23.80 18.60 -9.43
N ARG A 267 -24.31 19.81 -9.67
CA ARG A 267 -25.14 20.53 -8.69
C ARG A 267 -26.51 19.92 -8.48
N ASP A 268 -27.20 19.58 -9.55
CA ASP A 268 -28.63 19.28 -9.49
C ASP A 268 -28.88 17.78 -9.34
N SER A 269 -28.14 16.95 -10.09
CA SER A 269 -28.32 15.49 -10.07
C SER A 269 -27.51 14.83 -8.96
N LEU A 270 -26.23 15.20 -8.80
CA LEU A 270 -25.40 14.67 -7.71
C LEU A 270 -25.60 15.42 -6.39
N GLN A 271 -26.31 16.56 -6.41
CA GLN A 271 -26.51 17.43 -5.24
C GLN A 271 -25.19 17.91 -4.64
N CYS A 272 -24.16 18.08 -5.48
CA CYS A 272 -22.83 18.46 -5.06
C CYS A 272 -22.52 19.92 -5.46
N GLY A 273 -22.22 20.76 -4.47
CA GLY A 273 -21.82 22.16 -4.71
C GLY A 273 -20.31 22.35 -4.76
N PHE A 274 -19.55 21.34 -4.32
CA PHE A 274 -18.10 21.46 -4.13
C PHE A 274 -17.36 20.23 -4.66
N ILE A 275 -16.08 20.43 -4.97
CA ILE A 275 -15.13 19.39 -5.36
C ILE A 275 -13.91 19.49 -4.45
N LEU A 276 -13.57 18.40 -3.77
CA LEU A 276 -12.45 18.28 -2.86
C LEU A 276 -11.40 17.30 -3.41
N SER A 277 -10.13 17.73 -3.42
CA SER A 277 -8.98 16.93 -3.84
C SER A 277 -7.76 17.25 -2.97
N THR A 278 -6.77 16.36 -2.94
CA THR A 278 -5.46 16.57 -2.29
C THR A 278 -4.42 17.19 -3.20
N PHE A 279 -4.79 17.52 -4.43
CA PHE A 279 -3.92 18.10 -5.43
C PHE A 279 -4.76 18.79 -6.50
N GLN A 280 -4.13 19.73 -7.20
CA GLN A 280 -4.66 20.32 -8.43
C GLN A 280 -4.73 19.23 -9.51
N PHE A 281 -5.82 19.21 -10.28
CA PHE A 281 -6.15 18.12 -11.22
C PHE A 281 -5.25 18.07 -12.48
N GLU A 282 -4.26 18.95 -12.57
CA GLU A 282 -3.27 19.00 -13.63
C GLU A 282 -2.63 17.60 -13.83
N GLY A 283 -2.75 17.06 -15.05
CA GLY A 283 -2.10 15.81 -15.45
C GLY A 283 -2.89 14.51 -15.31
N TYR A 284 -4.08 14.48 -14.68
CA TYR A 284 -4.89 13.25 -14.60
C TYR A 284 -5.84 13.08 -15.78
N ASN A 285 -6.70 14.07 -15.99
CA ASN A 285 -7.69 14.07 -17.05
C ASN A 285 -7.80 15.50 -17.61
N PRO A 286 -7.26 15.77 -18.81
CA PRO A 286 -7.24 17.11 -19.39
C PRO A 286 -8.63 17.74 -19.56
N LEU A 287 -9.68 16.93 -19.74
CA LEU A 287 -11.05 17.45 -19.83
C LEU A 287 -11.57 17.90 -18.47
N PHE A 288 -11.29 17.14 -17.42
CA PHE A 288 -11.71 17.52 -16.07
C PHE A 288 -10.95 18.75 -15.56
N ASP A 289 -9.66 18.85 -15.89
CA ASP A 289 -8.86 20.04 -15.56
C ASP A 289 -9.42 21.32 -16.23
N LYS A 290 -9.75 21.25 -17.53
CA LYS A 290 -10.44 22.34 -18.22
C LYS A 290 -11.79 22.68 -17.59
N PHE A 291 -12.57 21.67 -17.17
CA PHE A 291 -13.83 21.91 -16.46
C PHE A 291 -13.62 22.66 -15.14
N ILE A 292 -12.60 22.31 -14.36
CA ILE A 292 -12.24 23.01 -13.11
C ILE A 292 -11.89 24.47 -13.41
N GLN A 293 -11.12 24.74 -14.47
CA GLN A 293 -10.73 26.10 -14.86
C GLN A 293 -11.93 26.94 -15.34
N ASP A 294 -12.86 26.33 -16.08
CA ASP A 294 -13.97 27.04 -16.73
C ASP A 294 -15.22 27.22 -15.85
N LYS A 295 -15.49 26.26 -14.96
CA LYS A 295 -16.77 26.16 -14.22
C LYS A 295 -16.62 26.06 -12.72
N CYS A 296 -15.41 26.17 -12.19
CA CYS A 296 -15.21 26.12 -10.76
C CYS A 296 -14.44 27.34 -10.25
N ARG A 297 -14.64 27.67 -8.97
CA ARG A 297 -13.87 28.69 -8.26
C ARG A 297 -13.13 28.05 -7.10
N LEU A 298 -11.84 28.34 -6.97
CA LEU A 298 -11.06 27.89 -5.81
C LEU A 298 -11.54 28.65 -4.57
N GLU A 299 -12.10 27.93 -3.61
CA GLU A 299 -12.57 28.49 -2.33
C GLU A 299 -11.48 28.45 -1.27
N PHE A 300 -10.73 27.34 -1.25
CA PHE A 300 -9.72 27.12 -0.23
C PHE A 300 -8.60 26.22 -0.74
N GLN A 301 -7.37 26.57 -0.39
CA GLN A 301 -6.18 25.76 -0.61
C GLN A 301 -5.34 25.77 0.66
N ASP A 302 -4.93 24.60 1.14
CA ASP A 302 -4.03 24.50 2.27
C ASP A 302 -2.56 24.27 1.85
N PRO A 303 -1.60 24.57 2.74
CA PRO A 303 -0.18 24.34 2.46
C PRO A 303 0.20 22.86 2.27
N THR A 304 -0.68 21.92 2.64
CA THR A 304 -0.45 20.48 2.47
C THR A 304 -0.97 19.94 1.13
N GLY A 305 -1.57 20.79 0.30
CA GLY A 305 -2.00 20.48 -1.06
C GLY A 305 -3.50 20.29 -1.23
N TYR A 306 -4.29 20.31 -0.15
CA TYR A 306 -5.74 20.19 -0.27
C TYR A 306 -6.36 21.39 -0.95
N VAL A 307 -7.25 21.12 -1.90
CA VAL A 307 -7.97 22.13 -2.68
C VAL A 307 -9.46 21.85 -2.63
N LEU A 308 -10.23 22.91 -2.38
CA LEU A 308 -11.68 22.94 -2.44
C LEU A 308 -12.12 23.90 -3.53
N TYR A 309 -12.87 23.38 -4.48
CA TYR A 309 -13.50 24.18 -5.52
C TYR A 309 -15.01 24.23 -5.30
N SER A 310 -15.64 25.39 -5.51
CA SER A 310 -17.08 25.51 -5.67
C SER A 310 -17.44 25.41 -7.15
N VAL A 311 -18.59 24.82 -7.48
CA VAL A 311 -19.07 24.64 -8.86
C VAL A 311 -20.05 25.76 -9.21
N LEU A 312 -19.71 26.60 -10.21
CA LEU A 312 -20.36 27.87 -10.56
C LEU A 312 -21.66 27.76 -11.37
#